data_AF-A0A2N2CJM4-F1
#
_entry.id   AF-A0A2N2CJM4-F1
#
_cell.length_a   1.000
_cell.length_b   1.000
_cell.length_c   1.000
_cell.angle_alpha   90.00
_cell.angle_beta   90.00
_cell.angle_gamma   90.00
#
_symmetry.space_group_name_H-M   'P 1'
#
loop_
_entity.id
_entity.type
_entity.pdbx_description
1 polymer ?
#
loop_
_entity_poly.entity_id
_entity_poly.type
_entity_poly.pdbx_seq_one_letter_code
_entity_poly.pdbx_strand_id
1 'polypeptide(L)' 'TETARTKKYVPIYHLHPLKRDRKGQFAIDIGRKLGWRLIIIPEDNEGNEWNITDINMVYELTSIIFVWEVSKHYE' A
#
# COMPACT_ATOMS: atom_id res chain seq x y z
N THR A 1 2.56 -28.01 13.21
CA THR A 1 3.53 -27.73 12.13
C THR A 1 3.13 -26.42 11.51
N GLU A 2 3.92 -25.38 11.77
CA GLU A 2 3.61 -24.00 11.36
C GLU A 2 3.86 -23.89 9.86
N THR A 3 2.78 -23.90 9.07
CA THR A 3 2.86 -23.73 7.63
C THR A 3 3.38 -22.32 7.38
N ALA A 4 4.62 -22.20 6.89
CA ALA A 4 5.17 -20.95 6.43
C ALA A 4 4.21 -20.35 5.41
N ARG A 5 3.43 -19.33 5.81
CA ARG A 5 2.59 -18.56 4.90
C ARG A 5 3.53 -18.00 3.85
N THR A 6 3.41 -18.48 2.62
CA THR A 6 4.14 -17.95 1.48
C THR A 6 3.74 -16.49 1.34
N LYS A 7 4.65 -15.59 1.72
CA LYS A 7 4.46 -14.15 1.65
C LYS A 7 4.07 -13.79 0.22
N LYS A 8 2.81 -13.44 -0.01
CA LYS A 8 2.29 -13.03 -1.33
C LYS A 8 2.74 -11.60 -1.61
N TYR A 9 4.05 -11.41 -1.68
CA TYR A 9 4.67 -10.15 -2.04
C TYR A 9 4.52 -9.99 -3.55
N VAL A 10 3.93 -8.88 -3.98
CA VAL A 10 3.85 -8.51 -5.40
C VAL A 10 4.94 -7.46 -5.64
N PRO A 11 6.21 -7.88 -5.88
CA PRO A 11 7.38 -7.00 -5.85
C PRO A 11 7.35 -5.91 -6.92
N ILE A 12 6.53 -6.06 -7.96
CA ILE A 12 6.49 -5.15 -9.10
C ILE A 12 6.05 -3.73 -8.72
N TYR A 13 5.25 -3.58 -7.66
CA TYR A 13 4.68 -2.29 -7.26
C TYR A 13 5.30 -1.68 -6.00
N HIS A 14 6.26 -2.36 -5.35
CA HIS A 14 6.95 -1.89 -4.14
C HIS A 14 6.02 -1.24 -3.11
N LEU A 15 4.89 -1.87 -2.80
CA LEU A 15 3.99 -1.36 -1.77
C LEU A 15 4.78 -1.22 -0.46
N HIS A 16 4.66 -0.09 0.22
CA HIS A 16 5.25 0.09 1.54
C HIS A 16 4.49 1.13 2.36
N PRO A 17 4.40 0.94 3.69
CA PRO A 17 3.77 1.92 4.56
C PRO A 17 4.60 3.20 4.63
N LEU A 18 3.92 4.34 4.62
CA LEU A 18 4.52 5.63 4.92
C LEU A 18 4.66 5.83 6.44
N LYS A 19 5.54 6.75 6.84
CA LYS A 19 5.92 6.97 8.24
C LYS A 19 5.48 8.36 8.71
N ARG A 20 5.54 8.58 10.03
CA ARG A 20 5.29 9.86 10.70
C ARG A 20 3.86 10.37 10.45
N ASP A 21 3.73 11.57 9.91
CA ASP A 21 2.48 12.26 9.58
C ASP A 21 1.63 11.52 8.54
N ARG A 22 2.23 10.62 7.77
CA ARG A 22 1.55 9.80 6.76
C ARG A 22 1.28 8.36 7.22
N LYS A 23 1.26 8.10 8.53
CA LYS A 23 0.93 6.76 9.07
C LYS A 23 -0.49 6.36 8.65
N GLY A 24 -0.64 5.12 8.15
CA GLY A 24 -1.91 4.62 7.59
C GLY A 24 -2.00 4.75 6.07
N GLN A 25 -1.12 5.56 5.46
CA GLN A 25 -0.99 5.65 4.01
C GLN A 25 0.10 4.71 3.48
N PHE A 26 -0.05 4.29 2.23
CA PHE A 26 0.90 3.42 1.55
C PHE A 26 1.31 4.02 0.21
N ALA A 27 2.56 3.79 -0.18
CA ALA A 27 3.06 4.16 -1.50
C ALA A 27 3.13 2.95 -2.43
N ILE A 28 2.73 3.14 -3.68
CA ILE A 28 2.81 2.18 -4.79
C ILE A 28 3.62 2.83 -5.91
N ASP A 29 4.68 2.15 -6.37
CA ASP A 29 5.49 2.61 -7.50
C ASP A 29 4.77 2.28 -8.83
N ILE A 30 4.32 3.32 -9.55
CA ILE A 30 3.64 3.18 -10.87
C ILE A 30 4.51 3.58 -12.05
N GLY A 31 5.76 3.94 -11.79
CA GLY A 31 6.74 4.25 -12.82
C GLY A 31 8.11 4.27 -12.19
N ARG A 32 8.58 3.14 -11.65
CA ARG A 32 9.80 3.06 -10.82
C ARG A 32 11.00 3.78 -11.43
N LYS A 33 11.21 3.65 -12.75
CA LYS A 33 12.31 4.33 -13.47
C LYS A 33 12.10 5.84 -13.64
N LEU A 34 10.86 6.29 -13.60
CA LEU A 34 10.44 7.69 -13.75
C LEU A 34 10.15 8.37 -12.39
N GLY A 35 10.20 7.63 -11.28
CA GLY A 35 10.00 8.13 -9.93
C GLY A 35 8.55 8.41 -9.54
N TRP A 36 7.56 7.94 -10.30
CA TRP A 36 6.14 8.17 -9.98
C TRP A 36 5.59 7.16 -8.98
N ARG A 37 4.86 7.68 -7.99
CA ARG A 37 4.18 6.91 -6.95
C ARG A 37 2.72 7.32 -6.80
N LEU A 38 1.88 6.35 -6.47
CA LEU A 38 0.55 6.57 -5.92
C LEU A 38 0.65 6.53 -4.41
N ILE A 39 0.03 7.49 -3.73
CA ILE A 39 -0.25 7.36 -2.31
C ILE A 39 -1.70 6.94 -2.14
N ILE A 40 -1.89 5.85 -1.42
CA ILE A 40 -3.20 5.22 -1.23
C ILE A 40 -3.54 5.06 0.25
N ILE A 41 -4.83 4.98 0.53
CA ILE A 41 -5.38 4.52 1.81
C ILE A 41 -6.23 3.29 1.51
N PRO A 42 -6.00 2.14 2.19
CA PRO A 42 -6.86 0.98 2.05
C PRO A 42 -8.22 1.26 2.71
N GLU A 43 -9.29 0.86 2.04
CA GLU A 43 -10.65 0.94 2.57
C GLU A 43 -11.21 -0.45 2.83
N ASP A 44 -12.12 -0.55 3.79
CA ASP A 44 -12.95 -1.73 3.97
C ASP A 44 -14.06 -1.80 2.90
N ASN A 45 -14.91 -2.84 2.97
CA ASN A 45 -15.98 -3.03 1.98
C ASN A 45 -17.10 -1.98 2.07
N GLU A 46 -17.12 -1.17 3.12
CA GLU A 46 -18.07 -0.08 3.32
C GLU A 46 -17.48 1.28 2.88
N GLY A 47 -16.22 1.31 2.43
CA GLY A 47 -15.51 2.53 2.02
C GLY A 47 -14.94 3.31 3.21
N ASN A 48 -14.84 2.71 4.39
CA ASN A 48 -14.20 3.36 5.53
C ASN A 48 -12.69 3.09 5.53
N GLU A 49 -11.90 4.07 5.98
CA GLU A 49 -10.46 3.91 6.13
C GLU A 49 -10.12 2.74 7.05
N TRP A 50 -9.28 1.83 6.55
CA TRP A 50 -8.88 0.67 7.29
C TRP A 50 -7.47 0.84 7.86
N ASN A 51 -7.37 0.99 9.18
CA ASN A 51 -6.09 1.15 9.90
C ASN A 51 -5.33 -0.19 10.04
N ILE A 52 -4.90 -0.76 8.91
CA ILE A 52 -3.98 -1.90 8.86
C ILE A 52 -2.53 -1.42 8.87
N THR A 53 -1.69 -2.10 9.66
CA THR A 53 -0.24 -1.88 9.66
C THR A 53 0.56 -3.04 9.04
N ASP A 54 -0.04 -4.23 8.90
CA ASP A 54 0.61 -5.37 8.24
C ASP A 54 0.39 -5.29 6.72
N ILE A 55 1.48 -5.06 6.00
CA ILE A 55 1.49 -4.99 4.54
C ILE A 55 0.94 -6.25 3.86
N ASN A 56 1.10 -7.44 4.46
CA ASN A 56 0.58 -8.67 3.88
C ASN A 56 -0.95 -8.68 3.92
N MET A 57 -1.54 -8.14 4.99
CA MET A 57 -2.99 -7.98 5.08
C MET A 57 -3.49 -6.94 4.08
N VAL A 58 -2.75 -5.86 3.85
CA VAL A 58 -3.10 -4.90 2.79
C VAL A 58 -3.16 -5.58 1.43
N TYR A 59 -2.17 -6.41 1.09
CA TYR A 59 -2.15 -7.15 -0.18
C TYR A 59 -3.28 -8.19 -0.30
N GLU A 60 -3.59 -8.90 0.78
CA GLU A 60 -4.53 -10.02 0.74
C GLU A 60 -5.99 -9.59 0.83
N LEU A 61 -6.27 -8.48 1.55
CA LEU A 61 -7.63 -8.14 1.98
C LEU A 61 -8.16 -6.86 1.35
N THR A 62 -7.30 -5.97 0.84
CA THR A 62 -7.74 -4.69 0.28
C THR A 62 -8.34 -4.89 -1.11
N SER A 63 -9.64 -4.65 -1.22
CA SER A 63 -10.34 -4.66 -2.51
C SER A 63 -10.57 -3.24 -3.06
N ILE A 64 -10.62 -2.25 -2.17
CA ILE A 64 -10.90 -0.84 -2.48
C ILE A 64 -9.76 0.01 -1.94
N ILE A 65 -9.30 0.94 -2.77
CA ILE A 65 -8.27 1.93 -2.40
C ILE A 65 -8.77 3.34 -2.71
N PHE A 66 -8.53 4.25 -1.77
CA PHE A 66 -8.61 5.67 -2.04
C PHE A 66 -7.26 6.15 -2.59
N VAL A 67 -7.26 6.72 -3.80
CA VAL A 67 -6.06 7.34 -4.36
C VAL A 67 -5.97 8.77 -3.85
N TRP A 68 -5.10 8.99 -2.87
CA TRP A 68 -4.91 10.29 -2.23
C TRP A 68 -4.10 11.25 -3.10
N GLU A 69 -3.04 10.76 -3.72
CA GLU A 69 -2.08 11.61 -4.43
C GLU A 69 -1.35 10.81 -5.51
N VAL A 70 -1.08 11.47 -6.63
CA VAL A 70 -0.16 10.99 -7.67
C VAL A 70 0.99 11.99 -7.75
N SER A 71 2.18 11.57 -7.35
CA SER A 71 3.34 12.48 -7.30
C SER A 71 4.64 11.77 -7.64
N LYS A 72 5.67 12.57 -7.89
CA LYS A 72 7.03 12.06 -7.97
C LYS A 72 7.61 11.85 -6.57
N HIS A 73 8.57 10.94 -6.50
CA HIS A 73 9.36 10.66 -5.32
C HIS A 73 10.37 11.80 -5.09
N TYR A 74 10.12 12.63 -4.06
CA TYR A 74 10.90 13.80 -3.64
C TYR A 74 10.80 15.08 -4.49
N GLU A 75 9.66 15.33 -5.15
CA GLU A 75 9.29 16.72 -5.48
C GLU A 75 8.48 17.34 -4.33
#